data_AF-A0A139CPR7-F1
#
_entry.id   AF-A0A139CPR7-F1
#
_cell.length_a   1.000
_cell.length_b   1.000
_cell.length_c   1.000
_cell.angle_alpha   90.00
_cell.angle_beta   90.00
_cell.angle_gamma   90.00
#
_symmetry.space_group_name_H-M   'P 1'
#
loop_
_entity.id
_entity.type
_entity.pdbx_description
1 polymer ?
#
loop_
_entity_poly.entity_id
_entity_poly.type
_entity_poly.pdbx_seq_one_letter_code
_entity_poly.pdbx_strand_id
1 'polypeptide(L)'
;MSESELLSKLNPKNVHFEVPRGYGMSVIKLYFWVGLVSAILLRVIIIADHYSAFYAKVIWYLGVAGYLWFFMHRYHIAKRRFSVINDLELLKKVQNQQNLSEKDIEGLNYLLWSLSVSKESSNYLIISVFSVLAIVLSLVLDLGILHI
;
A
#
# COMPACT_ATOMS: atom_id res chain seq x y z
N MET A 1 -2.51 -33.50 -27.95
CA MET A 1 -1.69 -32.68 -27.04
C MET A 1 -0.53 -32.15 -27.85
N SER A 2 -0.45 -30.84 -28.09
CA SER A 2 0.56 -30.26 -28.96
C SER A 2 1.91 -30.14 -28.25
N GLU A 3 3.00 -30.10 -29.02
CA GLU A 3 4.35 -29.90 -28.50
C GLU A 3 4.47 -28.59 -27.68
N SER A 4 3.69 -27.56 -28.04
CA SER A 4 3.57 -26.31 -27.29
C SER A 4 2.87 -26.45 -25.92
N GLU A 5 1.93 -27.38 -25.76
CA GLU A 5 1.34 -27.71 -24.45
C GLU A 5 2.32 -28.48 -23.55
N LEU A 6 3.16 -29.33 -24.14
CA LEU A 6 4.20 -30.06 -23.41
C LEU A 6 5.30 -29.11 -22.91
N LEU A 7 5.75 -28.18 -23.76
CA LEU A 7 6.79 -27.22 -23.41
C LEU A 7 6.33 -26.16 -22.40
N SER A 8 5.04 -25.80 -22.37
CA SER A 8 4.50 -24.91 -21.33
C SER A 8 4.40 -25.58 -19.96
N LYS A 9 4.09 -26.89 -19.92
CA LYS A 9 4.10 -27.72 -18.71
C LYS A 9 5.51 -27.98 -18.17
N LEU A 10 6.51 -28.02 -19.04
CA LEU A 10 7.92 -28.25 -18.70
C LEU A 10 8.68 -26.98 -18.28
N ASN A 11 8.05 -25.79 -18.26
CA ASN A 11 8.68 -24.59 -17.71
C ASN A 11 8.87 -24.77 -16.19
N PRO A 12 10.11 -24.87 -15.69
CA PRO A 12 10.39 -25.21 -14.29
C PRO A 12 9.88 -24.14 -13.29
N LYS A 13 9.49 -22.94 -13.77
CA LYS A 13 8.84 -21.92 -12.94
C LYS A 13 7.39 -22.25 -12.55
N ASN A 14 6.66 -23.02 -13.36
CA ASN A 14 5.24 -23.30 -13.14
C ASN A 14 4.98 -24.43 -12.12
N VAL A 15 5.99 -25.24 -11.83
CA VAL A 15 5.80 -26.50 -11.06
C VAL A 15 5.75 -26.25 -9.55
N HIS A 16 6.30 -25.14 -9.04
CA HIS A 16 6.37 -24.86 -7.59
C HIS A 16 5.89 -23.48 -7.13
N PHE A 17 5.27 -22.66 -8.00
CA PHE A 17 4.68 -21.40 -7.53
C PHE A 17 3.41 -21.67 -6.71
N GLU A 18 3.43 -21.20 -5.46
CA GLU A 18 2.27 -21.19 -4.56
C GLU A 18 1.73 -19.77 -4.43
N VAL A 19 0.41 -19.62 -4.56
CA VAL A 19 -0.25 -18.33 -4.40
C VAL A 19 -0.09 -17.87 -2.94
N PRO A 20 0.40 -16.65 -2.68
CA PRO A 20 0.58 -16.17 -1.32
C PRO A 20 -0.76 -16.10 -0.58
N ARG A 21 -0.76 -16.48 0.70
CA ARG A 21 -1.94 -16.27 1.55
C ARG A 21 -2.11 -14.79 1.89
N GLY A 22 -3.37 -14.36 1.94
CA GLY A 22 -3.76 -13.05 2.42
C GLY A 22 -3.38 -12.82 3.89
N TYR A 23 -3.09 -11.56 4.25
CA TYR A 23 -2.90 -11.19 5.65
C TYR A 23 -4.22 -11.23 6.43
N GLY A 24 -4.15 -11.54 7.72
CA GLY A 24 -5.31 -11.44 8.59
C GLY A 24 -5.83 -10.00 8.70
N MET A 25 -7.14 -9.86 8.91
CA MET A 25 -7.81 -8.55 8.97
C MET A 25 -7.21 -7.62 10.05
N SER A 26 -6.74 -8.18 11.17
CA SER A 26 -6.07 -7.43 12.22
C SER A 26 -4.77 -6.78 11.76
N VAL A 27 -3.98 -7.49 10.95
CA VAL A 27 -2.72 -6.96 10.40
C VAL A 27 -3.01 -5.83 9.43
N ILE A 28 -4.00 -5.99 8.56
CA ILE A 28 -4.43 -4.95 7.61
C ILE A 28 -4.87 -3.69 8.37
N LYS A 29 -5.69 -3.84 9.42
CA LYS A 29 -6.13 -2.73 10.27
C LYS A 29 -4.96 -2.04 10.98
N LEU A 30 -4.00 -2.80 11.51
CA LEU A 30 -2.81 -2.26 12.16
C LEU A 30 -2.04 -1.35 11.21
N TYR A 31 -1.68 -1.84 10.02
CA TYR A 31 -0.93 -1.05 9.05
C TYR A 31 -1.73 0.14 8.54
N PHE A 32 -3.05 0.01 8.36
CA PHE A 32 -3.91 1.15 8.04
C PHE A 32 -3.79 2.27 9.09
N TRP A 33 -3.91 1.94 10.38
CA TRP A 33 -3.81 2.91 11.47
C TRP A 33 -2.39 3.48 11.62
N VAL A 34 -1.36 2.66 11.48
CA VAL A 34 0.04 3.14 11.49
C VAL A 34 0.26 4.16 10.38
N GLY A 35 -0.16 3.86 9.15
CA GLY A 35 -0.04 4.79 8.02
C GLY A 35 -0.82 6.08 8.23
N LEU A 36 -2.05 5.98 8.75
CA LEU A 36 -2.92 7.13 9.01
C LEU A 36 -2.34 8.07 10.08
N VAL A 37 -1.98 7.52 11.25
CA VAL A 37 -1.40 8.30 12.35
C VAL A 37 -0.10 8.95 11.90
N SER A 38 0.77 8.20 11.24
CA SER A 38 2.04 8.71 10.71
C SER A 38 1.84 9.85 9.73
N ALA A 39 0.88 9.72 8.82
CA ALA A 39 0.56 10.78 7.87
C ALA A 39 0.10 12.07 8.58
N ILE A 40 -0.77 11.94 9.59
CA ILE A 40 -1.27 13.07 10.38
C ILE A 40 -0.11 13.72 11.15
N LEU A 41 0.73 12.93 11.83
CA LEU A 41 1.90 13.45 12.55
C LEU A 41 2.78 14.29 11.61
N LEU A 42 3.06 13.79 10.40
CA LEU A 42 3.86 14.52 9.41
C LEU A 42 3.27 15.88 9.00
N ARG A 43 1.96 16.09 9.16
CA ARG A 43 1.27 17.36 8.89
C ARG A 43 1.21 18.26 10.11
N VAL A 44 1.02 17.66 11.28
CA VAL A 44 1.00 18.38 12.55
C VAL A 44 2.34 19.03 12.87
N ILE A 45 3.48 18.50 12.36
CA ILE A 45 4.81 19.10 12.56
C ILE A 45 4.85 20.56 12.13
N ILE A 46 4.19 20.91 11.03
CA ILE A 46 4.17 22.29 10.49
C ILE A 46 3.60 23.26 11.54
N ILE A 47 2.57 22.83 12.25
CA ILE A 47 1.94 23.59 13.33
C ILE A 47 2.78 23.50 14.60
N ALA A 48 3.26 22.30 14.97
CA ALA A 48 4.01 22.08 16.21
C ALA A 48 5.33 22.87 16.25
N ASP A 49 5.96 23.08 15.09
CA ASP A 49 7.22 23.84 14.97
C ASP A 49 7.06 25.31 15.37
N HIS A 50 5.86 25.87 15.24
CA HIS A 50 5.55 27.22 15.75
C HIS A 50 5.62 27.33 17.28
N TYR A 51 5.33 26.24 18.00
CA TYR A 51 5.23 26.25 19.46
C TYR A 51 6.49 25.72 20.14
N SER A 52 7.12 24.67 19.59
CA SER A 52 8.31 24.07 20.17
C SER A 52 9.08 23.19 19.19
N ALA A 53 10.32 23.57 18.92
CA ALA A 53 11.25 22.78 18.12
C ALA A 53 11.51 21.37 18.70
N PHE A 54 11.42 21.19 20.02
CA PHE A 54 11.59 19.87 20.64
C PHE A 54 10.42 18.95 20.30
N TYR A 55 9.18 19.39 20.52
CA TYR A 55 7.99 18.58 20.20
C TYR A 55 7.87 18.34 18.70
N ALA A 56 8.19 19.33 17.86
CA ALA A 56 8.24 19.16 16.41
C ALA A 56 9.19 18.03 15.99
N LYS A 57 10.40 17.95 16.57
CA LYS A 57 11.34 16.83 16.33
C LYS A 57 10.79 15.49 16.79
N VAL A 58 10.19 15.41 17.98
CA VAL A 58 9.60 14.16 18.49
C VAL A 58 8.49 13.66 17.55
N ILE A 59 7.58 14.56 17.15
CA ILE A 59 6.49 14.25 16.22
C ILE A 59 7.08 13.82 14.86
N TRP A 60 8.14 14.49 14.39
CA TRP A 60 8.83 14.13 13.16
C TRP A 60 9.39 12.71 13.18
N TYR A 61 10.15 12.34 14.23
CA TYR A 61 10.70 10.98 14.33
C TYR A 61 9.60 9.91 14.36
N LEU A 62 8.53 10.13 15.15
CA LEU A 62 7.40 9.21 15.21
C LEU A 62 6.67 9.11 13.87
N GLY A 63 6.43 10.25 13.22
CA GLY A 63 5.80 10.33 11.90
C GLY A 63 6.61 9.59 10.84
N VAL A 64 7.91 9.89 10.72
CA VAL A 64 8.80 9.25 9.73
C VAL A 64 8.95 7.76 9.98
N ALA A 65 9.18 7.33 11.22
CA ALA A 65 9.35 5.91 11.55
C ALA A 65 8.10 5.09 11.23
N GLY A 66 6.92 5.58 11.62
CA GLY A 66 5.66 4.91 11.31
C GLY A 66 5.34 4.93 9.81
N TYR A 67 5.66 6.01 9.10
CA TYR A 67 5.48 6.09 7.65
C TYR A 67 6.38 5.09 6.92
N LEU A 68 7.64 4.97 7.34
CA LEU A 68 8.58 3.97 6.80
C LEU A 68 8.02 2.56 6.98
N TRP A 69 7.58 2.23 8.20
CA TRP A 69 6.99 0.92 8.50
C TRP A 69 5.76 0.62 7.63
N PHE A 70 4.87 1.60 7.48
CA PHE A 70 3.68 1.51 6.64
C PHE A 70 4.03 1.28 5.16
N PHE A 71 4.94 2.08 4.59
CA PHE A 71 5.32 1.94 3.18
C PHE A 71 6.12 0.68 2.90
N MET A 72 6.94 0.20 3.83
CA MET A 72 7.64 -1.07 3.71
C MET A 72 6.65 -2.23 3.58
N HIS A 73 5.60 -2.26 4.40
CA HIS A 73 4.53 -3.23 4.27
C HIS A 73 3.82 -3.13 2.92
N ARG A 74 3.46 -1.92 2.50
CA ARG A 74 2.76 -1.71 1.22
C ARG A 74 3.62 -2.11 0.02
N TYR A 75 4.92 -1.86 0.08
CA TYR A 75 5.89 -2.32 -0.91
C TYR A 75 5.92 -3.84 -0.99
N HIS A 76 5.94 -4.53 0.15
CA HIS A 76 5.91 -5.99 0.20
C HIS A 76 4.61 -6.58 -0.39
N ILE A 77 3.45 -5.96 -0.12
CA ILE A 77 2.17 -6.36 -0.75
C ILE A 77 2.22 -6.17 -2.26
N ALA A 78 2.71 -5.01 -2.73
CA ALA A 78 2.85 -4.73 -4.16
C ALA A 78 3.74 -5.77 -4.85
N LYS A 79 4.88 -6.12 -4.22
CA LYS A 79 5.80 -7.14 -4.74
C LYS A 79 5.14 -8.51 -4.83
N ARG A 80 4.37 -8.94 -3.82
CA ARG A 80 3.60 -10.20 -3.87
C ARG A 80 2.59 -10.23 -5.01
N ARG A 81 1.82 -9.15 -5.18
CA ARG A 81 0.87 -9.02 -6.31
C ARG A 81 1.57 -9.12 -7.66
N PHE A 82 2.70 -8.42 -7.81
CA PHE A 82 3.49 -8.44 -9.04
C PHE A 82 4.07 -9.84 -9.34
N SER A 83 4.55 -10.56 -8.31
CA SER A 83 4.99 -11.95 -8.44
C SER A 83 3.86 -12.83 -8.98
N VAL A 84 2.67 -12.77 -8.39
CA VAL A 84 1.50 -13.56 -8.85
C VAL A 84 1.15 -13.26 -10.31
N ILE A 85 1.16 -12.00 -10.74
CA ILE A 85 0.87 -11.63 -12.13
C ILE A 85 1.92 -12.21 -13.10
N ASN A 86 3.20 -12.14 -12.74
CA ASN A 86 4.29 -12.57 -13.62
C ASN A 86 4.50 -14.09 -13.63
N ASP A 87 4.49 -14.72 -12.45
CA ASP A 87 4.82 -16.14 -12.29
C ASP A 87 3.71 -17.02 -12.86
N LEU A 88 2.45 -16.56 -12.84
CA LEU A 88 1.33 -17.22 -13.49
C LEU A 88 1.07 -16.72 -14.94
N GLU A 89 1.86 -15.75 -15.42
CA GLU A 89 1.66 -15.06 -16.70
C GLU A 89 0.22 -14.55 -16.92
N LEU A 90 -0.47 -14.14 -15.85
CA LEU A 90 -1.92 -13.87 -15.86
C LEU A 90 -2.31 -12.82 -16.90
N LEU A 91 -1.53 -11.74 -17.02
CA LEU A 91 -1.82 -10.66 -17.97
C LEU A 91 -1.79 -11.18 -19.42
N LYS A 92 -0.78 -11.99 -19.75
CA LYS A 92 -0.62 -12.59 -21.08
C LYS A 92 -1.75 -13.59 -21.38
N LYS A 93 -2.12 -14.42 -20.41
CA LYS A 93 -3.23 -15.38 -20.56
C LYS A 93 -4.57 -14.67 -20.83
N VAL A 94 -4.86 -13.62 -20.06
CA VAL A 94 -6.08 -12.82 -20.22
C VAL A 94 -6.11 -12.09 -21.57
N GLN A 95 -5.01 -11.44 -21.96
CA GLN A 95 -4.93 -10.73 -23.24
C GLN A 95 -5.09 -11.65 -24.45
N ASN A 96 -4.57 -12.88 -24.37
CA ASN A 96 -4.66 -13.88 -25.43
C ASN A 96 -5.93 -14.75 -25.35
N GLN A 97 -6.87 -14.44 -24.44
CA GLN A 97 -8.10 -15.21 -24.22
C GLN A 97 -7.85 -16.71 -23.98
N GLN A 98 -6.76 -17.04 -23.28
CA GLN A 98 -6.41 -18.41 -22.94
C GLN A 98 -7.28 -18.92 -21.78
N ASN A 99 -7.55 -20.23 -21.76
CA ASN A 99 -8.23 -20.86 -20.63
C ASN A 99 -7.39 -20.73 -19.35
N LEU A 100 -8.02 -20.27 -18.27
CA LEU A 100 -7.39 -20.12 -16.96
C LEU A 100 -7.44 -21.46 -16.22
N SER A 101 -6.30 -21.87 -15.67
CA SER A 101 -6.23 -23.02 -14.76
C SER A 101 -6.78 -22.70 -13.37
N GLU A 102 -6.99 -23.71 -12.53
CA GLU A 102 -7.39 -23.52 -11.13
C GLU A 102 -6.41 -22.61 -10.36
N LYS A 103 -5.10 -22.77 -10.59
CA LYS A 103 -4.06 -21.90 -10.00
C LYS A 103 -4.16 -20.45 -10.48
N ASP A 104 -4.53 -20.25 -11.75
CA ASP A 104 -4.72 -18.90 -12.30
C ASP A 104 -5.92 -18.21 -11.64
N ILE A 105 -7.01 -18.95 -11.42
CA ILE A 105 -8.20 -18.48 -10.72
C ILE A 105 -7.86 -18.16 -9.26
N GLU A 106 -7.08 -19.00 -8.58
CA GLU A 106 -6.60 -18.75 -7.21
C GLU A 106 -5.75 -17.47 -7.14
N GLY A 107 -4.81 -17.29 -8.08
CA GLY A 107 -4.00 -16.10 -8.19
C GLY A 107 -4.83 -14.84 -8.43
N LEU A 108 -5.83 -14.91 -9.32
CA LEU A 108 -6.75 -13.81 -9.58
C LEU A 108 -7.60 -13.47 -8.35
N ASN A 109 -8.12 -14.48 -7.65
CA ASN A 109 -8.84 -14.30 -6.39
C ASN A 109 -7.97 -13.61 -5.34
N TYR A 110 -6.71 -14.01 -5.19
CA TYR A 110 -5.76 -13.33 -4.32
C TYR A 110 -5.57 -11.86 -4.71
N LEU A 111 -5.38 -11.55 -5.99
CA LEU A 111 -5.21 -10.19 -6.47
C LEU A 111 -6.44 -9.33 -6.18
N LEU A 112 -7.64 -9.81 -6.54
CA LEU A 112 -8.90 -9.11 -6.33
C LEU A 112 -9.19 -8.90 -4.84
N TRP A 113 -8.98 -9.93 -4.02
CA TRP A 113 -9.12 -9.83 -2.57
C TRP A 113 -8.11 -8.81 -1.99
N SER A 114 -6.84 -8.89 -2.39
CA SER A 114 -5.80 -7.99 -1.88
C SER A 114 -6.06 -6.53 -2.26
N LEU A 115 -6.67 -6.28 -3.42
CA LEU A 115 -7.09 -4.95 -3.86
C LEU A 115 -8.33 -4.48 -3.10
N SER A 116 -9.31 -5.34 -2.86
CA SER A 116 -10.57 -4.97 -2.21
C SER A 116 -10.41 -4.65 -0.72
N VAL A 117 -9.51 -5.35 -0.02
CA VAL A 117 -9.23 -5.10 1.40
C VAL A 117 -8.28 -3.92 1.62
N SER A 118 -7.53 -3.51 0.59
CA SER A 118 -6.57 -2.42 0.69
C SER A 118 -7.32 -1.08 0.70
N LYS A 119 -7.37 -0.41 1.85
CA LYS A 119 -7.99 0.92 2.04
C LYS A 119 -7.14 2.06 1.46
N GLU A 120 -6.60 1.87 0.25
CA GLU A 120 -5.66 2.80 -0.37
C GLU A 120 -6.33 4.13 -0.71
N SER A 121 -7.54 4.08 -1.26
CA SER A 121 -8.32 5.27 -1.60
C SER A 121 -8.64 6.13 -0.38
N SER A 122 -9.00 5.50 0.75
CA SER A 122 -9.24 6.20 2.01
C SER A 122 -7.97 6.88 2.51
N ASN A 123 -6.83 6.19 2.45
CA ASN A 123 -5.55 6.80 2.83
C ASN A 123 -5.24 8.04 1.97
N TYR A 124 -5.44 7.97 0.66
CA TYR A 124 -5.22 9.12 -0.21
C TYR A 124 -6.13 10.30 0.14
N LEU A 125 -7.42 10.03 0.33
CA LEU A 125 -8.39 11.08 0.66
C LEU A 125 -8.05 11.76 2.00
N ILE A 126 -7.80 10.97 3.03
CA ILE A 126 -7.49 11.51 4.37
C ILE A 126 -6.20 12.32 4.33
N ILE A 127 -5.15 11.78 3.72
CA ILE A 127 -3.86 12.47 3.56
C ILE A 127 -4.07 13.81 2.84
N SER A 128 -4.82 13.83 1.74
CA SER A 128 -5.09 15.06 0.99
C SER A 128 -5.84 16.10 1.83
N VAL A 129 -6.93 15.71 2.51
CA VAL A 129 -7.72 16.62 3.36
C VAL A 129 -6.87 17.20 4.50
N PHE A 130 -6.15 16.35 5.25
CA PHE A 130 -5.30 16.83 6.34
C PHE A 130 -4.10 17.66 5.85
N SER A 131 -3.62 17.44 4.62
CA SER A 131 -2.58 18.29 4.03
C SER A 131 -3.11 19.68 3.74
N VAL A 132 -4.30 19.80 3.15
CA VAL A 132 -4.96 21.09 2.90
C VAL A 132 -5.19 21.82 4.22
N LEU A 133 -5.75 21.14 5.22
CA LEU A 133 -5.99 21.73 6.55
C LEU A 133 -4.68 22.21 7.20
N ALA A 134 -3.61 21.42 7.14
CA ALA A 134 -2.33 21.80 7.74
C ALA A 134 -1.71 23.03 7.05
N ILE A 135 -1.79 23.12 5.72
CA ILE A 135 -1.30 24.27 4.97
C ILE A 135 -2.11 25.52 5.33
N VAL A 136 -3.45 25.42 5.32
CA VAL A 136 -4.32 26.56 5.68
C VAL A 136 -4.03 27.03 7.10
N LEU A 137 -3.94 26.12 8.07
CA LEU A 137 -3.65 26.47 9.46
C LEU A 137 -2.26 27.11 9.60
N SER A 138 -1.23 26.56 8.94
CA SER A 138 0.11 27.15 8.94
C SER A 138 0.06 28.58 8.43
N LEU A 139 -0.54 28.82 7.26
CA LEU A 139 -0.61 30.14 6.66
C LEU A 139 -1.34 31.15 7.55
N VAL A 140 -2.42 30.73 8.22
CA VAL A 140 -3.16 31.61 9.14
C VAL A 140 -2.31 31.99 10.36
N LEU A 141 -1.48 31.07 10.87
CA LEU A 141 -0.52 31.35 11.95
C LEU A 141 0.62 32.25 11.46
N ASP A 142 1.23 31.92 10.31
CA ASP A 142 2.33 32.65 9.69
C ASP A 142 1.95 34.10 9.37
N LEU A 143 0.70 34.34 8.95
CA LEU A 143 0.17 35.68 8.64
C LEU A 143 -0.30 36.45 9.89
N GLY A 144 -0.22 35.86 11.08
CA GLY A 144 -0.67 36.49 12.32
C GLY A 144 -2.18 36.75 12.40
N ILE A 145 -2.97 36.06 11.56
CA ILE A 145 -4.45 36.18 11.55
C ILE A 145 -5.02 35.52 12.82
N LEU A 146 -4.37 34.47 13.30
CA LEU A 146 -4.61 33.88 14.63
C LEU A 146 -3.41 34.19 15.52
N HIS A 147 -3.63 35.00 16.56
CA HIS A 147 -2.72 35.10 17.70
C HIS A 147 -3.13 34.03 18.71
N ILE A 148 -2.45 32.89 18.68
CA ILE A 148 -2.55 31.82 19.69
C ILE A 148 -1.20 31.70 20.38
#